data_AF-A0AAX2TLT9-F1
#
_entry.id   AF-A0AAX2TLT9-F1
#
_cell.length_a   1.000
_cell.length_b   1.000
_cell.length_c   1.000
_cell.angle_alpha   90.00
_cell.angle_beta   90.00
_cell.angle_gamma   90.00
#
_symmetry.space_group_name_H-M   'P 1'
#
loop_
_entity.id
_entity.type
_entity.pdbx_description
1 polymer ?
#
loop_
_entity_poly.entity_id
_entity_poly.type
_entity_poly.pdbx_seq_one_letter_code
_entity_poly.pdbx_strand_id
1 'polypeptide(L)'
;VAVQASGCAPMVRAYEAGVEHATRWEDAHTIASGIRVPQAVGDFLILRAVRESKGFAIAVDDDKISSALSEVAREEGLLLCPEGAATYAAYKQSLADGRVTKNDRVMLFNCATGLKYPLPPVTRTLDRHQPIDFGQF
;
A
#
# COMPACT_ATOMS: atom_id res chain seq x y z
N VAL A 1 8.19 -4.32 -8.32
CA VAL A 1 7.04 -5.02 -7.71
C VAL A 1 5.82 -4.15 -7.88
N ALA A 2 4.73 -4.68 -8.43
CA ALA A 2 3.45 -3.96 -8.53
C ALA A 2 2.53 -4.40 -7.38
N VAL A 3 1.96 -3.44 -6.65
CA VAL A 3 1.11 -3.71 -5.48
C VAL A 3 -0.30 -3.19 -5.75
N GLN A 4 -1.30 -4.00 -5.46
CA GLN A 4 -2.71 -3.63 -5.54
C GLN A 4 -3.47 -4.04 -4.27
N ALA A 5 -4.62 -3.42 -4.03
CA ALA A 5 -5.55 -3.92 -3.02
C ALA A 5 -6.30 -5.15 -3.53
N SER A 6 -6.58 -6.13 -2.69
CA SER A 6 -7.24 -7.39 -3.09
C SER A 6 -8.65 -7.19 -3.65
N GLY A 7 -9.37 -6.17 -3.19
CA GLY A 7 -10.66 -5.76 -3.74
C GLY A 7 -10.60 -5.03 -5.09
N CYS A 8 -9.39 -4.76 -5.63
CA CYS A 8 -9.19 -4.17 -6.96
C CYS A 8 -7.79 -4.52 -7.52
N ALA A 9 -7.59 -5.78 -7.94
CA ALA A 9 -6.28 -6.31 -8.34
C ALA A 9 -6.16 -6.78 -9.81
N PRO A 10 -6.57 -5.99 -10.82
CA PRO A 10 -6.54 -6.43 -12.23
C PRO A 10 -5.14 -6.74 -12.76
N MET A 11 -4.09 -6.03 -12.33
CA MET A 11 -2.71 -6.28 -12.77
C MET A 11 -2.17 -7.57 -12.16
N VAL A 12 -2.51 -7.87 -10.89
CA VAL A 12 -2.11 -9.13 -10.25
C VAL A 12 -2.72 -10.31 -11.00
N ARG A 13 -4.03 -10.27 -11.24
CA ARG A 13 -4.74 -11.30 -12.01
C ARG A 13 -4.15 -11.50 -13.41
N ALA A 14 -3.87 -10.39 -14.11
CA ALA A 14 -3.32 -10.44 -15.47
C ALA A 14 -1.86 -10.94 -15.51
N TYR A 15 -1.06 -10.55 -14.52
CA TYR A 15 0.32 -11.00 -14.38
C TYR A 15 0.37 -12.51 -14.17
N GLU A 16 -0.43 -13.04 -13.24
CA GLU A 16 -0.54 -14.47 -12.93
C GLU A 16 -1.08 -15.29 -14.11
N ALA A 17 -2.07 -14.76 -14.84
CA ALA A 17 -2.63 -15.41 -16.02
C ALA A 17 -1.70 -15.37 -17.25
N GLY A 18 -0.57 -14.64 -17.18
CA GLY A 18 0.37 -14.53 -18.31
C GLY A 18 -0.17 -13.76 -19.50
N VAL A 19 -1.23 -12.96 -19.33
CA VAL A 19 -1.87 -12.21 -20.42
C VAL A 19 -1.23 -10.82 -20.59
N GLU A 20 -1.38 -10.24 -21.77
CA GLU A 20 -0.78 -8.93 -22.11
C GLU A 20 -1.60 -7.74 -21.62
N HIS A 21 -2.92 -7.92 -21.51
CA HIS A 21 -3.87 -6.89 -21.08
C HIS A 21 -4.70 -7.41 -19.91
N ALA A 22 -5.03 -6.52 -18.99
CA ALA A 22 -5.87 -6.84 -17.85
C ALA A 22 -7.34 -6.58 -18.17
N THR A 23 -8.16 -7.61 -17.93
CA THR A 23 -9.61 -7.43 -17.91
C THR A 23 -10.01 -6.50 -16.78
N ARG A 24 -11.04 -5.68 -17.01
CA ARG A 24 -11.62 -4.81 -16.00
C ARG A 24 -12.00 -5.58 -14.74
N TRP A 25 -11.67 -5.00 -13.58
CA TRP A 25 -12.10 -5.51 -12.29
C TRP A 25 -13.50 -4.99 -11.97
N GLU A 26 -14.48 -5.88 -11.91
CA GLU A 26 -15.85 -5.53 -11.52
C GLU A 26 -15.97 -5.36 -10.01
N ASP A 27 -16.88 -4.50 -9.55
CA ASP A 27 -17.16 -4.20 -8.14
C ASP A 27 -15.92 -3.84 -7.32
N ALA A 28 -15.02 -3.04 -7.92
CA ALA A 28 -13.77 -2.61 -7.32
C ALA A 28 -14.01 -1.84 -6.00
N HIS A 29 -13.41 -2.33 -4.93
CA HIS A 29 -13.48 -1.72 -3.61
C HIS A 29 -12.12 -1.80 -2.91
N THR A 30 -11.77 -0.74 -2.18
CA THR A 30 -10.63 -0.69 -1.26
C THR A 30 -10.66 0.66 -0.52
N ILE A 31 -10.08 0.72 0.68
CA ILE A 31 -9.76 1.98 1.36
C ILE A 31 -8.73 2.83 0.60
N ALA A 32 -7.89 2.20 -0.24
CA ALA A 32 -6.84 2.86 -1.00
C ALA A 32 -7.35 3.39 -2.35
N SER A 33 -8.02 4.53 -2.31
CA SER A 33 -8.73 5.12 -3.46
C SER A 33 -7.85 5.37 -4.69
N GLY A 34 -6.58 5.74 -4.51
CA GLY A 34 -5.62 5.99 -5.59
C GLY A 34 -5.14 4.74 -6.32
N ILE A 35 -5.33 3.54 -5.75
CA ILE A 35 -5.10 2.26 -6.44
C ILE A 35 -6.40 1.48 -6.69
N ARG A 36 -7.58 2.08 -6.43
CA ARG A 36 -8.89 1.55 -6.85
C ARG A 36 -9.13 1.82 -8.35
N VAL A 37 -8.25 1.27 -9.18
CA VAL A 37 -8.23 1.46 -10.63
C VAL A 37 -8.59 0.12 -11.31
N PRO A 38 -9.86 -0.10 -11.67
CA PRO A 38 -10.34 -1.38 -12.19
C PRO A 38 -9.81 -1.70 -13.60
N GLN A 39 -9.42 -0.68 -14.37
CA GLN A 39 -8.82 -0.84 -15.68
C GLN A 39 -7.80 0.29 -15.89
N ALA A 40 -6.53 -0.06 -16.07
CA ALA A 40 -5.46 0.89 -16.30
C ALA A 40 -5.28 1.14 -17.81
N VAL A 41 -5.12 2.40 -18.21
CA VAL A 41 -4.89 2.77 -19.63
C VAL A 41 -3.58 2.18 -20.18
N GLY A 42 -2.56 2.04 -19.33
CA GLY A 42 -1.25 1.50 -19.68
C GLY A 42 -0.98 0.11 -19.09
N ASP A 43 -1.99 -0.74 -18.98
CA ASP A 43 -1.89 -2.07 -18.38
C ASP A 43 -0.75 -2.94 -18.96
N PHE A 44 -0.63 -2.97 -20.28
CA PHE A 44 0.43 -3.69 -20.98
C PHE A 44 1.83 -3.16 -20.64
N LEU A 45 1.99 -1.84 -20.47
CA LEU A 45 3.27 -1.24 -20.06
C LEU A 45 3.63 -1.65 -18.63
N ILE A 46 2.65 -1.66 -17.73
CA ILE A 46 2.85 -2.09 -16.34
C ILE A 46 3.27 -3.57 -16.31
N LEU A 47 2.53 -4.44 -17.01
CA LEU A 47 2.80 -5.88 -17.06
C LEU A 47 4.18 -6.19 -17.65
N ARG A 48 4.55 -5.52 -18.75
CA ARG A 48 5.90 -5.62 -19.34
C ARG A 48 6.96 -5.18 -18.37
N ALA A 49 6.84 -4.00 -17.76
CA ALA A 49 7.83 -3.48 -16.81
C ALA A 49 8.04 -4.43 -15.62
N VAL A 50 6.97 -5.03 -15.08
CA VAL A 50 7.07 -6.03 -14.00
C VAL A 50 7.81 -7.29 -14.48
N ARG A 51 7.50 -7.81 -15.68
CA ARG A 51 8.14 -9.02 -16.24
C ARG A 51 9.61 -8.79 -16.61
N GLU A 52 9.90 -7.71 -17.33
CA GLU A 52 11.25 -7.33 -17.77
C GLU A 52 12.19 -7.08 -16.59
N SER A 53 11.68 -6.46 -15.52
CA SER A 53 12.44 -6.27 -14.28
C SER A 53 12.59 -7.55 -13.43
N LYS A 54 12.04 -8.69 -13.88
CA LYS A 54 11.95 -9.94 -13.11
C LYS A 54 11.28 -9.75 -11.75
N GLY A 55 10.40 -8.74 -11.66
CA GLY A 55 9.58 -8.49 -10.49
C GLY A 55 8.32 -9.34 -10.51
N PHE A 56 7.43 -9.05 -9.56
CA PHE A 56 6.13 -9.70 -9.42
C PHE A 56 5.04 -8.67 -9.13
N ALA A 57 3.79 -9.10 -9.30
CA ALA A 57 2.61 -8.39 -8.83
C ALA A 57 2.07 -9.06 -7.55
N ILE A 58 1.53 -8.29 -6.62
CA ILE A 58 1.00 -8.77 -5.34
C ILE A 58 -0.24 -7.97 -4.93
N ALA A 59 -1.25 -8.68 -4.43
CA ALA A 59 -2.44 -8.10 -3.82
C ALA A 59 -2.35 -8.12 -2.29
N VAL A 60 -2.85 -7.07 -1.63
CA VAL A 60 -2.93 -6.97 -0.17
C VAL A 60 -4.34 -6.57 0.29
N ASP A 61 -4.79 -7.14 1.40
CA ASP A 61 -6.12 -6.85 1.95
C ASP A 61 -6.17 -5.51 2.70
N ASP A 62 -7.32 -4.85 2.69
CA ASP A 62 -7.52 -3.55 3.35
C ASP A 62 -7.20 -3.57 4.85
N ASP A 63 -7.42 -4.69 5.54
CA ASP A 63 -7.06 -4.86 6.94
C ASP A 63 -5.53 -4.79 7.15
N LYS A 64 -4.76 -5.35 6.20
CA LYS A 64 -3.29 -5.26 6.21
C LYS A 64 -2.82 -3.86 5.88
N ILE A 65 -3.49 -3.17 4.95
CA ILE A 65 -3.22 -1.76 4.63
C ILE A 65 -3.47 -0.88 5.88
N SER A 66 -4.59 -1.09 6.57
CA SER A 66 -4.93 -0.34 7.80
C SER A 66 -3.96 -0.60 8.94
N SER A 67 -3.55 -1.87 9.11
CA SER A 67 -2.52 -2.26 10.09
C SER A 67 -1.18 -1.59 9.78
N ALA A 68 -0.78 -1.57 8.50
CA ALA A 68 0.43 -0.92 8.03
C ALA A 68 0.42 0.60 8.26
N LEU A 69 -0.72 1.28 8.03
CA LEU A 69 -0.88 2.70 8.34
C LEU A 69 -0.62 2.97 9.83
N SER A 70 -1.25 2.18 10.69
CA SER A 70 -1.16 2.35 12.14
C SER A 70 0.24 2.07 12.67
N GLU A 71 0.87 1.00 12.18
CA GLU A 71 2.24 0.60 12.54
C GLU A 71 3.26 1.66 12.14
N VAL A 72 3.25 2.11 10.87
CA VAL A 72 4.22 3.11 10.40
C VAL A 72 4.02 4.46 11.08
N ALA A 73 2.78 4.89 11.30
CA ALA A 73 2.51 6.13 12.03
C ALA A 73 3.03 6.08 13.47
N ARG A 74 2.91 4.93 14.14
CA ARG A 74 3.33 4.76 15.53
C ARG A 74 4.84 4.57 15.68
N GLU A 75 5.45 3.73 14.86
CA GLU A 75 6.86 3.35 15.02
C GLU A 75 7.82 4.31 14.31
N GLU A 76 7.42 4.85 13.15
CA GLU A 76 8.30 5.66 12.30
C GLU A 76 7.90 7.15 12.28
N GLY A 77 6.73 7.50 12.85
CA GLY A 77 6.22 8.87 12.84
C GLY A 77 5.81 9.38 11.45
N LEU A 78 5.58 8.48 10.49
CA LEU A 78 5.21 8.83 9.12
C LEU A 78 3.72 8.61 8.86
N LEU A 79 3.04 9.66 8.42
CA LEU A 79 1.64 9.60 7.99
C LEU A 79 1.55 9.24 6.49
N LEU A 80 1.59 7.95 6.19
CA LEU A 80 1.45 7.44 4.82
C LEU A 80 0.03 7.62 4.28
N CYS A 81 -0.12 7.66 2.96
CA CYS A 81 -1.40 7.37 2.34
C CYS A 81 -1.67 5.84 2.31
N PRO A 82 -2.92 5.38 2.20
CA PRO A 82 -3.24 3.96 2.12
C PRO A 82 -2.48 3.20 1.01
N GLU A 83 -2.19 3.83 -0.13
CA GLU A 83 -1.39 3.24 -1.22
C GLU A 83 0.05 3.02 -0.79
N GLY A 84 0.64 3.99 -0.08
CA GLY A 84 1.97 3.85 0.49
C GLY A 84 2.01 2.74 1.53
N ALA A 85 1.01 2.68 2.41
CA ALA A 85 0.87 1.60 3.39
C ALA A 85 0.66 0.23 2.74
N ALA A 86 -0.02 0.16 1.58
CA ALA A 86 -0.13 -1.08 0.81
C ALA A 86 1.25 -1.60 0.38
N THR A 87 2.19 -0.72 -0.01
CA THR A 87 3.57 -1.14 -0.32
C THR A 87 4.31 -1.70 0.90
N TYR A 88 4.08 -1.13 2.09
CA TYR A 88 4.66 -1.65 3.34
C TYR A 88 4.07 -3.02 3.73
N ALA A 89 2.75 -3.16 3.63
CA ALA A 89 2.07 -4.44 3.84
C ALA A 89 2.58 -5.52 2.86
N ALA A 90 2.73 -5.16 1.59
CA ALA A 90 3.26 -6.04 0.55
C ALA A 90 4.73 -6.41 0.80
N TYR A 91 5.55 -5.47 1.29
CA TYR A 91 6.93 -5.74 1.68
C TYR A 91 7.01 -6.74 2.84
N LYS A 92 6.22 -6.55 3.90
CA LYS A 92 6.13 -7.49 5.02
C LYS A 92 5.74 -8.89 4.57
N GLN A 93 4.73 -8.99 3.70
CA GLN A 93 4.32 -10.27 3.12
C GLN A 93 5.43 -10.87 2.24
N SER A 94 6.08 -10.07 1.42
CA SER A 94 7.17 -10.52 0.53
C SER A 94 8.40 -11.00 1.29
N LEU A 95 8.71 -10.39 2.44
CA LEU A 95 9.73 -10.87 3.37
C LEU A 95 9.36 -12.23 3.97
N ALA A 96 8.11 -12.38 4.43
CA ALA A 96 7.64 -13.63 5.00
C ALA A 96 7.63 -14.77 3.98
N ASP A 97 7.28 -14.46 2.73
CA ASP A 97 7.25 -15.42 1.61
C ASP A 97 8.65 -15.70 1.03
N GLY A 98 9.71 -15.02 1.51
CA GLY A 98 11.07 -15.16 0.98
C GLY A 98 11.30 -14.58 -0.41
N ARG A 99 10.34 -13.82 -0.96
CA ARG A 99 10.45 -13.08 -2.23
C ARG A 99 11.38 -11.87 -2.13
N VAL A 100 11.52 -11.36 -0.91
CA VAL A 100 12.49 -10.33 -0.51
C VAL A 100 13.23 -10.86 0.71
N THR A 101 14.53 -10.59 0.79
CA THR A 101 15.41 -11.04 1.85
C THR A 101 15.91 -9.87 2.69
N LYS A 102 16.44 -10.16 3.88
CA LYS A 102 17.02 -9.14 4.77
C LYS A 102 18.26 -8.43 4.19
N ASN A 103 18.84 -8.97 3.11
CA ASN A 103 19.99 -8.39 2.43
C ASN A 103 19.60 -7.46 1.27
N ASP A 104 18.33 -7.46 0.88
CA ASP A 104 17.85 -6.61 -0.20
C ASP A 104 17.68 -5.17 0.25
N ARG A 105 17.91 -4.23 -0.67
CA ARG A 105 17.59 -2.82 -0.49
C ARG A 105 16.24 -2.54 -1.13
N VAL A 106 15.29 -2.09 -0.31
CA VAL A 106 13.91 -1.89 -0.73
C VAL A 106 13.53 -0.42 -0.58
N MET A 107 12.89 0.12 -1.62
CA MET A 107 12.28 1.44 -1.61
C MET A 107 10.76 1.29 -1.69
N LEU A 108 10.06 1.89 -0.73
CA LEU A 108 8.60 1.93 -0.68
C LEU A 108 8.11 3.28 -1.18
N PHE A 109 7.32 3.29 -2.25
CA PHE A 109 6.81 4.52 -2.85
C PHE A 109 5.52 4.95 -2.15
N ASN A 110 5.63 5.92 -1.24
CA ASN A 110 4.48 6.63 -0.70
C ASN A 110 4.07 7.76 -1.66
N CYS A 111 3.09 7.49 -2.51
CA CYS A 111 2.72 8.36 -3.63
C CYS A 111 1.97 9.65 -3.22
N ALA A 112 1.49 9.74 -1.98
CA ALA A 112 0.76 10.90 -1.50
C ALA A 112 0.89 11.09 0.02
N THR A 113 0.53 12.29 0.49
CA THR A 113 0.34 12.53 1.93
C THR A 113 -0.92 11.81 2.44
N GLY A 114 -0.85 11.23 3.65
CA GLY A 114 -2.03 10.67 4.31
C GLY A 114 -3.12 11.70 4.62
N LEU A 115 -2.80 13.01 4.60
CA LEU A 115 -3.77 14.10 4.74
C LEU A 115 -4.80 14.17 3.60
N LYS A 116 -4.61 13.44 2.50
CA LYS A 116 -5.62 13.31 1.44
C LYS A 116 -6.80 12.41 1.84
N TYR A 117 -6.71 11.72 2.97
CA TYR A 117 -7.72 10.78 3.45
C TYR A 117 -8.36 11.29 4.75
N PRO A 118 -9.62 10.90 5.04
CA PRO A 118 -10.24 11.19 6.33
C PRO A 118 -9.36 10.68 7.47
N LEU A 119 -9.03 11.56 8.39
CA LEU A 119 -8.30 11.21 9.61
C LEU A 119 -9.27 10.74 10.69
N PRO A 120 -8.83 9.86 11.61
CA PRO A 120 -9.62 9.54 12.78
C PRO A 120 -9.90 10.82 13.60
N PRO A 121 -11.01 10.86 14.36
CA PRO A 121 -11.31 11.99 15.23
C PRO A 121 -10.14 12.31 16.16
N VAL A 122 -9.81 13.59 16.29
CA VAL A 122 -8.82 14.05 17.26
C VAL A 122 -9.47 14.00 18.65
N THR A 123 -9.19 12.95 19.40
CA THR A 123 -9.73 12.72 20.75
C THR A 123 -8.78 13.16 21.86
N ARG A 124 -7.50 13.36 21.54
CA ARG A 124 -6.48 13.85 22.47
C ARG A 124 -6.21 15.32 22.25
N THR A 125 -6.22 16.09 23.32
CA THR A 125 -5.88 17.51 23.33
C THR A 125 -4.75 17.76 24.32
N LEU A 126 -3.93 18.78 24.05
CA LEU A 126 -2.87 19.22 24.97
C LEU A 126 -3.17 20.64 25.43
N ASP A 127 -3.10 20.86 26.74
CA ASP A 127 -3.14 22.21 27.28
C ASP A 127 -1.77 22.88 27.09
N ARG A 128 -1.69 23.84 26.17
CA ARG A 128 -0.48 24.60 25.88
C ARG A 128 0.04 25.44 27.06
N HIS A 129 -0.75 25.59 28.11
CA HIS A 129 -0.38 26.35 29.31
C HIS A 129 0.11 25.46 30.46
N GLN A 130 0.08 24.14 30.31
CA GLN A 130 0.57 23.18 31.30
C GLN A 130 1.85 22.49 30.81
N PRO A 131 2.72 22.01 31.73
CA PRO A 131 3.82 21.13 31.37
C PRO A 131 3.32 19.89 30.61
N ILE A 132 4.02 19.49 29.55
CA ILE A 132 3.69 18.30 28.76
C ILE A 132 4.19 17.05 29.49
N ASP A 133 3.28 16.10 29.76
CA ASP A 133 3.63 14.77 30.25
C ASP A 133 3.96 13.85 29.06
N PHE A 134 5.26 13.68 28.79
CA PHE A 134 5.74 12.83 27.70
C PHE A 134 5.51 11.34 27.93
N GLY A 135 5.16 10.91 29.15
CA GLY A 135 4.83 9.51 29.45
C GLY A 135 3.45 9.06 28.95
N GLN A 136 2.63 9.98 28.44
CA GLN A 136 1.27 9.72 27.95
C GLN A 136 1.22 9.40 26.44
N PHE A 137 2.35 9.45 25.74
CA PHE A 137 2.45 9.23 24.29
C PHE A 137 3.13 7.90 23.96
#